data_AF-A0A2U3BW10-F1
#
_entry.id   AF-A0A2U3BW10-F1
#
_cell.length_a   1.000
_cell.length_b   1.000
_cell.length_c   1.000
_cell.angle_alpha   90.00
_cell.angle_beta   90.00
_cell.angle_gamma   90.00
#
_symmetry.space_group_name_H-M   'P 1'
#
loop_
_entity.id
_entity.type
_entity.pdbx_description
1 polymer ?
#
loop_
_entity_poly.entity_id
_entity_poly.type
_entity_poly.pdbx_seq_one_letter_code
_entity_poly.pdbx_strand_id
1 'polypeptide(L)'
;MKRPRWIPEGTDQETPNVARVYDCYLGGSHNFAADRDMARKAVELWPELPKIMRANRAFLRRAVQYLAEQGFTRFLDIGSGIPTFGAVHEVARRTQPDARVVYVDIDPVAVAHSTLILEGDDRAAAIEADMRDPRALLADPEVAALLGAGEPVAVLLVAVLHFVSDEEDPAGIVRVLRDAMPPGSALVLSHASFEGRPDQAGPHQDLYARTPTPLTMRSRDDVVRLFDGFELIEPGVVYLPEWRPERPESVGPHPERMTGLAGVGRLP
;
A
#
# COMPACT_ATOMS: atom_id res chain seq x y z
N MET A 1 -1.89 4.01 -34.30
CA MET A 1 -2.77 3.57 -33.19
C MET A 1 -2.88 4.70 -32.19
N LYS A 2 -4.09 5.05 -31.72
CA LYS A 2 -4.24 6.05 -30.65
C LYS A 2 -3.68 5.46 -29.35
N ARG A 3 -2.84 6.23 -28.64
CA ARG A 3 -2.33 5.86 -27.32
C ARG A 3 -3.52 5.64 -26.36
N PRO A 4 -3.55 4.56 -25.57
CA PRO A 4 -4.55 4.38 -24.53
C PRO A 4 -4.56 5.60 -23.59
N ARG A 5 -5.74 6.07 -23.19
CA ARG A 5 -5.91 7.26 -22.34
C ARG A 5 -5.20 7.17 -20.98
N TRP A 6 -4.89 5.96 -20.55
CA TRP A 6 -4.26 5.69 -19.27
C TRP A 6 -2.73 5.73 -19.28
N ILE A 7 -2.09 5.95 -20.43
CA ILE A 7 -0.64 6.09 -20.50
C ILE A 7 -0.32 7.59 -20.63
N PRO A 8 0.07 8.29 -19.56
CA PRO A 8 0.46 9.69 -19.62
C PRO A 8 1.61 9.94 -20.59
N GLU A 9 1.66 11.14 -21.15
CA GLU A 9 2.78 11.55 -21.97
C GLU A 9 4.11 11.47 -21.20
N GLY A 10 5.19 11.06 -21.87
CA GLY A 10 6.49 10.90 -21.22
C GLY A 10 6.66 9.67 -20.30
N THR A 11 5.62 8.85 -20.07
CA THR A 11 5.75 7.61 -19.27
C THR A 11 6.89 6.72 -19.80
N ASP A 12 7.85 6.39 -18.94
CA ASP A 12 8.87 5.38 -19.19
C ASP A 12 8.23 3.98 -19.18
N GLN A 13 8.35 3.26 -20.30
CA GLN A 13 7.80 1.93 -20.53
C GLN A 13 8.87 0.83 -20.58
N GLU A 14 10.14 1.21 -20.63
CA GLU A 14 11.28 0.31 -20.79
C GLU A 14 11.89 -0.08 -19.44
N THR A 15 11.61 0.71 -18.40
CA THR A 15 12.04 0.43 -17.03
C THR A 15 10.87 -0.10 -16.19
N PRO A 16 11.05 -1.21 -15.45
CA PRO A 16 9.98 -1.76 -14.63
C PRO A 16 9.63 -0.82 -13.46
N ASN A 17 8.34 -0.70 -13.16
CA ASN A 17 7.82 0.02 -12.00
C ASN A 17 7.08 -0.94 -11.05
N VAL A 18 7.26 -0.77 -9.74
CA VAL A 18 6.70 -1.65 -8.71
C VAL A 18 5.18 -1.72 -8.72
N ALA A 19 4.47 -0.63 -9.01
CA ALA A 19 3.01 -0.61 -9.09
C ALA A 19 2.51 -1.48 -10.27
N ARG A 20 3.19 -1.41 -11.42
CA ARG A 20 2.87 -2.18 -12.64
C ARG A 20 3.28 -3.65 -12.52
N VAL A 21 4.39 -3.92 -11.83
CA VAL A 21 4.82 -5.29 -11.49
C VAL A 21 3.82 -5.92 -10.50
N TYR A 22 3.32 -5.16 -9.54
CA TYR A 22 2.26 -5.61 -8.63
C TYR A 22 0.95 -5.92 -9.39
N ASP A 23 0.57 -5.07 -10.35
CA ASP A 23 -0.56 -5.31 -11.25
C ASP A 23 -0.40 -6.63 -12.05
N CYS A 24 0.81 -6.93 -12.53
CA CYS A 24 1.12 -8.21 -13.19
C CYS A 24 0.86 -9.41 -12.26
N TYR A 25 1.28 -9.36 -11.00
CA TYR A 25 1.05 -10.44 -10.03
C TYR A 25 -0.45 -10.68 -9.76
N LEU A 26 -1.27 -9.64 -9.91
CA LEU A 26 -2.72 -9.71 -9.76
C LEU A 26 -3.45 -10.08 -11.05
N GLY A 27 -2.73 -10.26 -12.17
CA GLY A 27 -3.32 -10.57 -13.47
C GLY A 27 -3.95 -9.38 -14.17
N GLY A 28 -3.55 -8.16 -13.81
CA GLY A 28 -3.97 -6.93 -14.47
C GLY A 28 -3.26 -6.70 -15.81
N SER A 29 -3.72 -5.68 -16.52
CA SER A 29 -3.29 -5.36 -17.89
C SER A 29 -2.68 -3.96 -18.04
N HIS A 30 -2.42 -3.27 -16.93
CA HIS A 30 -1.96 -1.89 -16.92
C HIS A 30 -0.45 -1.84 -16.68
N ASN A 31 0.26 -2.56 -17.55
CA ASN A 31 1.69 -2.83 -17.41
C ASN A 31 2.35 -2.99 -18.79
N PHE A 32 3.65 -2.75 -18.84
CA PHE A 32 4.45 -2.82 -20.06
C PHE A 32 5.28 -4.11 -20.12
N ALA A 33 6.03 -4.28 -21.21
CA ALA A 33 6.84 -5.48 -21.41
C ALA A 33 7.91 -5.64 -20.31
N ALA A 34 8.57 -4.55 -19.93
CA ALA A 34 9.57 -4.54 -18.87
C ALA A 34 9.00 -5.00 -17.51
N ASP A 35 7.79 -4.56 -17.17
CA ASP A 35 7.09 -4.95 -15.94
C ASP A 35 6.78 -6.45 -15.94
N ARG A 36 6.25 -6.98 -17.06
CA ARG A 36 5.95 -8.41 -17.20
C ARG A 36 7.20 -9.28 -17.17
N ASP A 37 8.30 -8.79 -17.74
CA ASP A 37 9.59 -9.48 -17.70
C ASP A 37 10.14 -9.57 -16.28
N MET A 38 10.06 -8.47 -15.52
CA MET A 38 10.42 -8.44 -14.11
C MET A 38 9.53 -9.38 -13.28
N ALA A 39 8.20 -9.26 -13.44
CA ALA A 39 7.24 -10.09 -12.73
C ALA A 39 7.44 -11.59 -13.00
N ARG A 40 7.74 -11.98 -14.25
CA ARG A 40 8.04 -13.38 -14.62
C ARG A 40 9.26 -13.90 -13.87
N LYS A 41 10.38 -13.16 -13.91
CA LYS A 41 11.62 -13.55 -13.21
C LYS A 41 11.39 -13.68 -11.70
N ALA A 42 10.62 -12.77 -11.13
CA ALA A 42 10.28 -12.80 -9.72
C ALA A 42 9.39 -14.02 -9.36
N VAL A 43 8.43 -14.39 -10.20
CA VAL A 43 7.57 -15.57 -10.00
C VAL A 43 8.32 -16.89 -10.25
N GLU A 44 9.23 -16.94 -11.23
CA GLU A 44 10.11 -18.10 -11.44
C GLU A 44 10.97 -18.36 -10.19
N LEU A 45 11.45 -17.30 -9.54
CA LEU A 45 12.17 -17.38 -8.29
C LEU A 45 11.24 -17.75 -7.11
N TRP A 46 10.10 -17.06 -7.00
CA TRP A 46 9.17 -17.19 -5.89
C TRP A 46 7.72 -17.37 -6.39
N PRO A 47 7.30 -18.63 -6.65
CA PRO A 47 6.01 -18.93 -7.27
C PRO A 47 4.77 -18.46 -6.50
N GLU A 48 4.87 -18.27 -5.18
CA GLU A 48 3.76 -17.82 -4.34
C GLU A 48 3.44 -16.31 -4.43
N LEU A 49 4.25 -15.49 -5.11
CA LEU A 49 4.04 -14.04 -5.18
C LEU A 49 2.61 -13.61 -5.55
N PRO A 50 1.94 -14.18 -6.58
CA PRO A 50 0.55 -13.84 -6.88
C PRO A 50 -0.40 -14.10 -5.70
N LYS A 51 -0.15 -15.16 -4.93
CA LYS A 51 -0.94 -15.48 -3.74
C LYS A 51 -0.67 -14.49 -2.60
N ILE A 52 0.59 -14.10 -2.41
CA ILE A 52 1.02 -13.09 -1.43
C ILE A 52 0.34 -11.74 -1.72
N MET A 53 0.37 -11.28 -2.97
CA MET A 53 -0.25 -9.99 -3.35
C MET A 53 -1.78 -10.00 -3.16
N ARG A 54 -2.43 -11.14 -3.43
CA ARG A 54 -3.87 -11.31 -3.11
C ARG A 54 -4.13 -11.28 -1.61
N ALA A 55 -3.27 -11.89 -0.79
CA ALA A 55 -3.38 -11.82 0.67
C ALA A 55 -3.19 -10.39 1.18
N ASN A 56 -2.28 -9.61 0.58
CA ASN A 56 -2.07 -8.21 0.92
C ASN A 56 -3.30 -7.34 0.58
N ARG A 57 -3.89 -7.51 -0.62
CA ARG A 57 -5.16 -6.84 -0.96
C ARG A 57 -6.31 -7.29 -0.06
N ALA A 58 -6.33 -8.54 0.39
CA ALA A 58 -7.32 -8.99 1.37
C ALA A 58 -7.13 -8.32 2.73
N PHE A 59 -5.90 -8.15 3.20
CA PHE A 59 -5.60 -7.39 4.42
C PHE A 59 -6.09 -5.94 4.31
N LEU A 60 -5.74 -5.24 3.23
CA LEU A 60 -6.18 -3.86 2.97
C LEU A 60 -7.70 -3.72 3.13
N ARG A 61 -8.47 -4.60 2.46
CA ARG A 61 -9.93 -4.57 2.51
C ARG A 61 -10.45 -4.75 3.93
N ARG A 62 -9.89 -5.69 4.70
CA ARG A 62 -10.31 -5.93 6.10
C ARG A 62 -9.96 -4.76 7.01
N ALA A 63 -8.78 -4.15 6.84
CA ALA A 63 -8.37 -2.98 7.61
C ALA A 63 -9.26 -1.77 7.34
N VAL A 64 -9.54 -1.47 6.06
CA VAL A 64 -10.43 -0.37 5.66
C VAL A 64 -11.85 -0.61 6.15
N GLN A 65 -12.38 -1.82 5.98
CA GLN A 65 -13.71 -2.17 6.46
C GLN A 65 -13.81 -2.00 7.99
N TYR A 66 -12.84 -2.53 8.73
CA TYR A 66 -12.78 -2.39 10.18
C TYR A 66 -12.79 -0.91 10.60
N LEU A 67 -11.94 -0.08 10.00
CA LEU A 67 -11.88 1.35 10.35
C LEU A 67 -13.17 2.08 9.96
N ALA A 68 -13.78 1.76 8.81
CA ALA A 68 -15.08 2.31 8.44
C ALA A 68 -16.18 1.94 9.45
N GLU A 69 -16.19 0.70 9.95
CA GLU A 69 -17.06 0.24 11.04
C GLU A 69 -16.76 0.94 12.38
N GLN A 70 -15.52 1.39 12.60
CA GLN A 70 -15.14 2.24 13.74
C GLN A 70 -15.47 3.74 13.54
N GLY A 71 -16.12 4.11 12.43
CA GLY A 71 -16.55 5.49 12.19
C GLY A 71 -15.61 6.33 11.33
N PHE A 72 -14.53 5.76 10.78
CA PHE A 72 -13.62 6.52 9.91
C PHE A 72 -14.28 6.83 8.57
N THR A 73 -14.29 8.12 8.21
CA THR A 73 -14.83 8.63 6.94
C THR A 73 -13.75 9.23 6.04
N ARG A 74 -12.48 9.20 6.43
CA ARG A 74 -11.36 9.78 5.68
C ARG A 74 -10.19 8.82 5.59
N PHE A 75 -9.69 8.64 4.37
CA PHE A 75 -8.60 7.71 4.09
C PHE A 75 -7.57 8.39 3.19
N LEU A 76 -6.29 8.27 3.56
CA LEU A 76 -5.14 8.69 2.76
C LEU A 76 -4.36 7.43 2.39
N ASP A 77 -4.41 7.03 1.11
CA ASP A 77 -3.79 5.80 0.61
C ASP A 77 -2.51 6.12 -0.15
N ILE A 78 -1.35 5.95 0.51
CA ILE A 78 -0.04 6.31 -0.02
C ILE A 78 0.66 5.07 -0.58
N GLY A 79 1.08 5.17 -1.84
CA GLY A 79 1.49 4.01 -2.64
C GLY A 79 0.29 3.17 -3.07
N SER A 80 -0.80 3.83 -3.48
CA SER A 80 -2.08 3.16 -3.76
C SER A 80 -2.02 2.11 -4.87
N GLY A 81 -1.02 2.23 -5.75
CA GLY A 81 -0.81 1.40 -6.91
C GLY A 81 -1.90 1.55 -7.96
N ILE A 82 -1.87 0.66 -8.94
CA ILE A 82 -2.89 0.60 -9.97
C ILE A 82 -4.20 0.10 -9.35
N PRO A 83 -5.34 0.78 -9.62
CA PRO A 83 -6.63 0.36 -9.12
C PRO A 83 -6.96 -1.09 -9.45
N THR A 84 -7.43 -1.82 -8.44
CA THR A 84 -7.89 -3.22 -8.54
C THR A 84 -9.23 -3.38 -7.82
N PHE A 85 -9.88 -4.53 -7.99
CA PHE A 85 -11.14 -4.82 -7.30
C PHE A 85 -11.03 -4.60 -5.78
N GLY A 86 -11.99 -3.86 -5.22
CA GLY A 86 -12.00 -3.48 -3.81
C GLY A 86 -11.07 -2.32 -3.53
N ALA A 87 -11.23 -1.24 -4.29
CA ALA A 87 -10.55 0.02 -4.01
C ALA A 87 -11.00 0.58 -2.65
N VAL A 88 -10.13 1.35 -1.98
CA VAL A 88 -10.39 1.87 -0.62
C VAL A 88 -11.74 2.60 -0.52
N HIS A 89 -12.08 3.49 -1.47
CA HIS A 89 -13.35 4.21 -1.46
C HIS A 89 -14.56 3.28 -1.62
N GLU A 90 -14.49 2.25 -2.48
CA GLU A 90 -15.57 1.26 -2.64
C GLU A 90 -15.79 0.47 -1.35
N VAL A 91 -14.71 0.10 -0.66
CA VAL A 91 -14.78 -0.69 0.59
C VAL A 91 -15.33 0.17 1.72
N ALA A 92 -14.77 1.36 1.92
CA ALA A 92 -15.20 2.28 2.98
C ALA A 92 -16.68 2.66 2.83
N ARG A 93 -17.13 2.95 1.60
CA ARG A 93 -18.49 3.43 1.33
C ARG A 93 -19.59 2.38 1.47
N ARG A 94 -19.24 1.10 1.63
CA ARG A 94 -20.22 0.08 2.03
C ARG A 94 -20.78 0.34 3.43
N THR A 95 -19.96 0.93 4.31
CA THR A 95 -20.34 1.24 5.69
C THR A 95 -20.50 2.74 5.91
N GLN A 96 -19.66 3.56 5.26
CA GLN A 96 -19.61 5.01 5.39
C GLN A 96 -19.83 5.70 4.04
N PRO A 97 -21.10 5.90 3.59
CA PRO A 97 -21.40 6.38 2.24
C PRO A 97 -20.74 7.71 1.85
N ASP A 98 -20.39 8.54 2.84
CA ASP A 98 -19.74 9.83 2.65
C ASP A 98 -18.21 9.77 2.78
N ALA A 99 -17.62 8.57 2.77
CA ALA A 99 -16.17 8.41 2.92
C ALA A 99 -15.39 9.10 1.80
N ARG A 100 -14.40 9.89 2.21
CA ARG A 100 -13.45 10.62 1.38
C ARG A 100 -12.11 9.89 1.30
N VAL A 101 -11.53 9.81 0.10
CA VAL A 101 -10.27 9.11 -0.11
C VAL A 101 -9.32 9.92 -0.98
N VAL A 102 -8.09 10.11 -0.54
CA VAL A 102 -7.01 10.64 -1.39
C VAL A 102 -6.03 9.51 -1.67
N TYR A 103 -5.83 9.20 -2.94
CA TYR A 103 -4.87 8.22 -3.42
C TYR A 103 -3.59 8.94 -3.84
N VAL A 104 -2.44 8.42 -3.41
CA VAL A 104 -1.12 8.97 -3.73
C VAL A 104 -0.28 7.87 -4.34
N ASP A 105 0.32 8.12 -5.50
CA ASP A 105 1.33 7.23 -6.08
C ASP A 105 2.42 8.04 -6.78
N ILE A 106 3.61 7.46 -6.90
CA ILE A 106 4.71 8.05 -7.66
C ILE A 106 4.63 7.66 -9.13
N ASP A 107 3.92 6.57 -9.47
CA ASP A 107 3.77 6.11 -10.84
C ASP A 107 2.66 6.90 -11.56
N PRO A 108 2.99 7.72 -12.58
CA PRO A 108 1.99 8.46 -13.35
C PRO A 108 0.94 7.54 -14.00
N VAL A 109 1.28 6.27 -14.29
CA VAL A 109 0.30 5.29 -14.81
C VAL A 109 -0.76 4.96 -13.76
N ALA A 110 -0.36 4.74 -12.50
CA ALA A 110 -1.28 4.47 -11.40
C ALA A 110 -2.20 5.67 -11.14
N VAL A 111 -1.64 6.88 -11.15
CA VAL A 111 -2.40 8.13 -10.97
C VAL A 111 -3.40 8.32 -12.11
N ALA A 112 -2.96 8.21 -13.37
CA ALA A 112 -3.85 8.37 -14.52
C ALA A 112 -5.01 7.36 -14.54
N HIS A 113 -4.75 6.11 -14.16
CA HIS A 113 -5.81 5.12 -14.01
C HIS A 113 -6.80 5.44 -12.91
N SER A 114 -6.29 5.87 -11.76
CA SER A 114 -7.12 6.28 -10.63
C SER A 114 -7.99 7.46 -11.02
N THR A 115 -7.43 8.50 -11.64
CA THR A 115 -8.17 9.66 -12.14
C THR A 115 -9.30 9.28 -13.10
N LEU A 116 -9.06 8.34 -14.02
CA LEU A 116 -10.09 7.87 -14.96
C LEU A 116 -11.24 7.13 -14.25
N ILE A 117 -10.94 6.33 -13.22
CA ILE A 117 -11.95 5.60 -12.45
C ILE A 117 -12.75 6.54 -11.54
N LEU A 118 -12.11 7.59 -11.05
CA LEU A 118 -12.70 8.59 -10.15
C LEU A 118 -13.40 9.74 -10.89
N GLU A 119 -13.51 9.69 -12.23
CA GLU A 119 -14.23 10.71 -13.00
C GLU A 119 -15.68 10.87 -12.48
N GLY A 120 -16.00 12.07 -11.96
CA GLY A 120 -17.31 12.40 -11.42
C GLY A 120 -17.49 12.12 -9.92
N ASP A 121 -16.45 11.65 -9.22
CA ASP A 121 -16.44 11.46 -7.77
C ASP A 121 -15.82 12.68 -7.07
N ASP A 122 -16.62 13.46 -6.34
CA ASP A 122 -16.18 14.66 -5.60
C ASP A 122 -15.60 14.35 -4.21
N ARG A 123 -15.52 13.07 -3.85
CA ARG A 123 -15.04 12.56 -2.56
C ARG A 123 -13.83 11.65 -2.74
N ALA A 124 -13.30 11.52 -3.94
CA ALA A 124 -12.06 10.80 -4.16
C ALA A 124 -11.17 11.54 -5.16
N ALA A 125 -9.88 11.63 -4.83
CA ALA A 125 -8.87 12.25 -5.66
C ALA A 125 -7.65 11.34 -5.78
N ALA A 126 -6.91 11.46 -6.89
CA ALA A 126 -5.63 10.80 -7.08
C ALA A 126 -4.57 11.85 -7.40
N ILE A 127 -3.44 11.81 -6.69
CA ILE A 127 -2.34 12.75 -6.84
C ILE A 127 -1.03 12.01 -7.09
N GLU A 128 -0.14 12.64 -7.85
CA GLU A 128 1.22 12.15 -8.10
C GLU A 128 2.17 12.78 -7.08
N ALA A 129 2.71 11.98 -6.16
CA ALA A 129 3.69 12.45 -5.17
C ALA A 129 4.61 11.33 -4.69
N ASP A 130 5.80 11.72 -4.22
CA ASP A 130 6.77 10.82 -3.63
C ASP A 130 6.64 10.81 -2.10
N MET A 131 6.36 9.65 -1.51
CA MET A 131 6.25 9.50 -0.04
C MET A 131 7.56 9.79 0.70
N ARG A 132 8.71 9.74 0.00
CA ARG A 132 10.03 10.06 0.56
C ARG A 132 10.23 11.55 0.80
N ASP A 133 9.38 12.40 0.22
CA ASP A 133 9.22 13.79 0.62
C ASP A 133 7.87 14.00 1.32
N PRO A 134 7.72 13.52 2.58
CA PRO A 134 6.45 13.60 3.29
C PRO A 134 6.02 15.05 3.54
N ARG A 135 6.93 16.02 3.53
CA ARG A 135 6.57 17.44 3.71
C ARG A 135 5.92 18.00 2.45
N ALA A 136 6.45 17.69 1.27
CA ALA A 136 5.81 18.08 0.01
C ALA A 136 4.45 17.38 -0.15
N LEU A 137 4.39 16.07 0.17
CA LEU A 137 3.13 15.30 0.16
C LEU A 137 2.07 15.94 1.07
N LEU A 138 2.43 16.32 2.30
CA LEU A 138 1.51 16.97 3.24
C LEU A 138 1.09 18.38 2.82
N ALA A 139 1.88 19.05 1.98
CA ALA A 139 1.58 20.38 1.46
C ALA A 139 0.70 20.34 0.20
N ASP A 140 0.47 19.17 -0.39
CA ASP A 140 -0.47 19.01 -1.50
C ASP A 140 -1.89 19.44 -1.07
N PRO A 141 -2.62 20.22 -1.90
CA PRO A 141 -3.93 20.73 -1.53
C PRO A 141 -4.95 19.66 -1.14
N GLU A 142 -4.96 18.50 -1.80
CA GLU A 142 -5.92 17.42 -1.51
C GLU A 142 -5.59 16.77 -0.16
N VAL A 143 -4.30 16.53 0.11
CA VAL A 143 -3.85 15.95 1.39
C VAL A 143 -4.06 16.92 2.54
N ALA A 144 -3.70 18.20 2.35
CA ALA A 144 -3.88 19.24 3.35
C ALA A 144 -5.36 19.46 3.68
N ALA A 145 -6.25 19.42 2.68
CA ALA A 145 -7.70 19.51 2.89
C ALA A 145 -8.24 18.30 3.65
N LEU A 146 -7.75 17.09 3.36
CA LEU A 146 -8.16 15.87 4.04
C LEU A 146 -7.77 15.87 5.52
N LEU A 147 -6.50 16.19 5.84
CA LEU A 147 -5.96 16.20 7.21
C LEU A 147 -6.43 17.42 8.02
N GLY A 148 -6.57 18.57 7.36
CA GLY A 148 -6.96 19.84 7.98
C GLY A 148 -8.43 19.93 8.41
N ALA A 149 -9.25 18.93 8.08
CA ALA A 149 -10.67 18.89 8.46
C ALA A 149 -10.89 18.67 9.97
N GLY A 150 -9.85 18.29 10.73
CA GLY A 150 -9.92 18.07 12.18
C GLY A 150 -10.65 16.78 12.60
N GLU A 151 -10.97 15.91 11.63
CA GLU A 151 -11.57 14.59 11.87
C GLU A 151 -10.51 13.49 11.70
N PRO A 152 -10.60 12.36 12.43
CA PRO A 152 -9.66 11.25 12.30
C PRO A 152 -9.49 10.75 10.86
N VAL A 153 -8.24 10.53 10.45
CA VAL A 153 -7.88 10.02 9.13
C VAL A 153 -7.18 8.66 9.26
N ALA A 154 -7.56 7.72 8.41
CA ALA A 154 -6.82 6.47 8.25
C ALA A 154 -5.72 6.69 7.19
N VAL A 155 -4.45 6.69 7.59
CA VAL A 155 -3.30 6.73 6.68
C VAL A 155 -2.86 5.30 6.39
N LEU A 156 -2.82 4.93 5.11
CA LEU A 156 -2.51 3.60 4.63
C LEU A 156 -1.13 3.62 3.96
N LEU A 157 -0.22 2.78 4.45
CA LEU A 157 1.11 2.49 3.91
C LEU A 157 1.18 0.98 3.63
N VAL A 158 0.36 0.52 2.70
CA VAL A 158 0.14 -0.90 2.42
C VAL A 158 1.00 -1.34 1.24
N ALA A 159 1.98 -2.18 1.52
CA ALA A 159 2.93 -2.70 0.55
C ALA A 159 3.76 -1.63 -0.20
N VAL A 160 4.14 -0.55 0.51
CA VAL A 160 4.93 0.55 -0.07
C VAL A 160 6.24 0.81 0.68
N LEU A 161 6.27 0.78 2.02
CA LEU A 161 7.43 1.18 2.82
C LEU A 161 8.66 0.27 2.69
N HIS A 162 8.49 -0.94 2.16
CA HIS A 162 9.62 -1.82 1.85
C HIS A 162 10.42 -1.36 0.62
N PHE A 163 9.97 -0.33 -0.10
CA PHE A 163 10.74 0.36 -1.14
C PHE A 163 11.49 1.60 -0.62
N VAL A 164 11.45 1.85 0.69
CA VAL A 164 12.25 2.87 1.37
C VAL A 164 13.43 2.17 2.05
N SER A 165 14.65 2.56 1.70
CA SER A 165 15.86 2.02 2.31
C SER A 165 16.03 2.52 3.74
N ASP A 166 16.90 1.89 4.54
CA ASP A 166 17.14 2.35 5.91
C ASP A 166 17.82 3.73 5.94
N GLU A 167 18.61 4.08 4.93
CA GLU A 167 19.21 5.40 4.75
C GLU A 167 18.17 6.51 4.47
N GLU A 168 17.03 6.16 3.88
CA GLU A 168 15.91 7.07 3.62
C GLU A 168 15.00 7.28 4.86
N ASP A 169 15.34 6.70 6.02
CA ASP A 169 14.64 6.83 7.32
C ASP A 169 13.12 6.58 7.24
N PRO A 170 12.67 5.33 7.01
CA PRO A 170 11.24 5.00 6.93
C PRO A 170 10.48 5.35 8.23
N ALA A 171 11.14 5.22 9.39
CA ALA A 171 10.56 5.60 10.67
C ALA A 171 10.37 7.12 10.77
N GLY A 172 11.29 7.91 10.18
CA GLY A 172 11.17 9.34 10.01
C GLY A 172 10.02 9.76 9.13
N ILE A 173 9.81 9.08 8.00
CA ILE A 173 8.65 9.32 7.13
C ILE A 173 7.36 9.08 7.91
N VAL A 174 7.23 7.93 8.58
CA VAL A 174 6.04 7.61 9.39
C VAL A 174 5.84 8.62 10.51
N ARG A 175 6.91 9.05 11.18
CA ARG A 175 6.86 10.10 12.21
C ARG A 175 6.32 11.42 11.67
N VAL A 176 6.79 11.88 10.50
CA VAL A 176 6.31 13.13 9.89
C VAL A 176 4.82 13.02 9.54
N LEU A 177 4.38 11.89 8.98
CA LEU A 177 2.96 11.66 8.69
C LEU A 177 2.12 11.63 9.97
N ARG A 178 2.57 10.88 10.99
CA ARG A 178 1.92 10.77 12.31
C ARG A 178 1.73 12.15 12.94
N ASP A 179 2.77 12.98 12.95
CA ASP A 179 2.73 14.29 13.60
C ASP A 179 1.78 15.28 12.90
N ALA A 180 1.38 15.00 11.65
CA ALA A 180 0.37 15.76 10.90
C ALA A 180 -1.05 15.18 11.02
N MET A 181 -1.22 13.98 11.57
CA MET A 181 -2.52 13.33 11.71
C MET A 181 -3.30 13.90 12.91
N PRO A 182 -4.62 14.16 12.78
CA PRO A 182 -5.46 14.50 13.92
C PRO A 182 -5.48 13.38 14.99
N PRO A 183 -5.61 13.70 16.30
CA PRO A 183 -5.76 12.68 17.34
C PRO A 183 -6.91 11.70 17.05
N GLY A 184 -6.74 10.43 17.45
CA GLY A 184 -7.70 9.37 17.15
C GLY A 184 -7.61 8.79 15.73
N SER A 185 -6.72 9.33 14.87
CA SER A 185 -6.40 8.79 13.53
C SER A 185 -5.82 7.38 13.59
N ALA A 186 -5.66 6.73 12.44
CA ALA A 186 -5.12 5.36 12.38
C ALA A 186 -4.03 5.23 11.30
N LEU A 187 -3.00 4.44 11.60
CA LEU A 187 -2.02 3.96 10.63
C LEU A 187 -2.34 2.51 10.26
N VAL A 188 -2.49 2.22 8.97
CA VAL A 188 -2.59 0.87 8.42
C VAL A 188 -1.29 0.61 7.66
N LEU A 189 -0.57 -0.45 8.00
CA LEU A 189 0.72 -0.73 7.39
C LEU A 189 0.85 -2.21 7.07
N SER A 190 1.38 -2.50 5.87
CA SER A 190 1.91 -3.83 5.56
C SER A 190 3.31 -3.74 4.96
N HIS A 191 4.15 -4.72 5.29
CA HIS A 191 5.57 -4.70 4.98
C HIS A 191 6.08 -6.09 4.62
N ALA A 192 6.93 -6.19 3.59
CA ALA A 192 7.59 -7.44 3.23
C ALA A 192 8.56 -7.87 4.35
N SER A 193 8.54 -9.16 4.70
CA SER A 193 9.40 -9.72 5.73
C SER A 193 10.12 -10.96 5.23
N PHE A 194 11.38 -11.07 5.62
CA PHE A 194 12.20 -12.24 5.30
C PHE A 194 11.87 -13.45 6.19
N GLU A 195 11.20 -13.25 7.34
CA GLU A 195 11.04 -14.27 8.38
C GLU A 195 10.29 -15.52 7.92
N GLY A 196 9.27 -15.35 7.06
CA GLY A 196 8.41 -16.47 6.65
C GLY A 196 9.00 -17.36 5.55
N ARG A 197 9.95 -16.84 4.76
CA ARG A 197 10.65 -17.55 3.68
C ARG A 197 12.10 -17.03 3.56
N PRO A 198 12.96 -17.24 4.57
CA PRO A 198 14.34 -16.75 4.52
C PRO A 198 15.14 -17.35 3.36
N ASP A 199 14.73 -18.53 2.88
CA ASP A 199 15.29 -19.19 1.69
C ASP A 199 15.01 -18.44 0.38
N GLN A 200 13.94 -17.64 0.32
CA GLN A 200 13.55 -16.87 -0.86
C GLN A 200 13.90 -15.38 -0.76
N ALA A 201 14.01 -14.85 0.47
CA ALA A 201 14.17 -13.43 0.74
C ALA A 201 15.41 -12.82 0.07
N GLY A 202 16.59 -13.40 0.28
CA GLY A 202 17.86 -12.89 -0.27
C GLY A 202 17.85 -12.79 -1.80
N PRO A 203 17.62 -13.90 -2.53
CA PRO A 203 17.53 -13.87 -3.98
C PRO A 203 16.47 -12.89 -4.52
N HIS A 204 15.36 -12.70 -3.80
CA HIS A 204 14.31 -11.78 -4.21
C HIS A 204 14.73 -10.32 -4.03
N GLN A 205 15.39 -9.99 -2.92
CA GLN A 205 16.00 -8.68 -2.72
C GLN A 205 17.08 -8.40 -3.77
N ASP A 206 17.93 -9.38 -4.09
CA ASP A 206 18.96 -9.26 -5.15
C ASP A 206 18.37 -9.00 -6.54
N LEU A 207 17.18 -9.52 -6.81
CA LEU A 207 16.46 -9.25 -8.06
C LEU A 207 15.96 -7.81 -8.10
N TYR A 208 15.37 -7.30 -7.01
CA TYR A 208 14.86 -5.93 -6.91
C TYR A 208 15.98 -4.88 -6.80
N ALA A 209 17.13 -5.21 -6.20
CA ALA A 209 18.29 -4.32 -6.13
C ALA A 209 18.86 -3.93 -7.51
N ARG A 210 18.45 -4.64 -8.57
CA ARG A 210 18.83 -4.38 -9.97
C ARG A 210 17.82 -3.51 -10.71
N THR A 211 16.76 -3.04 -10.03
CA THR A 211 15.75 -2.13 -10.57
C THR A 211 15.93 -0.74 -9.94
N PRO A 212 15.25 0.31 -10.44
CA PRO A 212 15.26 1.62 -9.80
C PRO A 212 14.58 1.67 -8.41
N THR A 213 13.95 0.58 -7.99
CA THR A 213 13.15 0.49 -6.76
C THR A 213 13.58 -0.73 -5.94
N PRO A 214 14.74 -0.65 -5.26
CA PRO A 214 15.23 -1.71 -4.40
C PRO A 214 14.22 -2.05 -3.29
N LEU A 215 14.21 -3.32 -2.88
CA LEU A 215 13.31 -3.82 -1.84
C LEU A 215 14.09 -4.18 -0.58
N THR A 216 13.68 -3.59 0.54
CA THR A 216 14.21 -3.85 1.89
C THR A 216 13.19 -4.67 2.67
N MET A 217 13.51 -5.95 2.94
CA MET A 217 12.70 -6.78 3.82
C MET A 217 13.10 -6.56 5.28
N ARG A 218 12.13 -6.53 6.18
CA ARG A 218 12.34 -6.23 7.60
C ARG A 218 11.85 -7.36 8.51
N SER A 219 12.45 -7.45 9.71
CA SER A 219 11.96 -8.36 10.75
C SER A 219 10.63 -7.87 11.31
N ARG A 220 9.94 -8.70 12.09
CA ARG A 220 8.74 -8.28 12.80
C ARG A 220 9.00 -7.17 13.79
N ASP A 221 10.10 -7.25 14.52
CA ASP A 221 10.46 -6.23 15.50
C ASP A 221 10.69 -4.88 14.83
N ASP A 222 11.34 -4.87 13.66
CA ASP A 222 11.53 -3.65 12.86
C ASP A 222 10.19 -3.09 12.35
N VAL A 223 9.28 -3.95 11.89
CA VAL A 223 7.94 -3.52 11.45
C VAL A 223 7.10 -3.00 12.61
N VAL A 224 7.20 -3.60 13.80
CA VAL A 224 6.53 -3.10 15.01
C VAL A 224 7.02 -1.70 15.38
N ARG A 225 8.32 -1.42 15.27
CA ARG A 225 8.88 -0.08 15.53
C ARG A 225 8.37 1.00 14.57
N LEU A 226 7.91 0.65 13.37
CA LEU A 226 7.26 1.62 12.48
C LEU A 226 5.93 2.14 13.05
N PHE A 227 5.35 1.47 14.05
CA PHE A 227 4.17 1.93 14.79
C PHE A 227 4.52 2.74 16.05
N ASP A 228 5.77 3.16 16.26
CA ASP A 228 6.13 3.95 17.43
C ASP A 228 5.26 5.24 17.53
N GLY A 229 4.61 5.41 18.67
CA GLY A 229 3.65 6.50 18.92
C GLY A 229 2.20 6.16 18.53
N PHE A 230 1.92 4.93 18.10
CA PHE A 230 0.58 4.39 17.90
C PHE A 230 0.29 3.26 18.90
N GLU A 231 -0.98 3.14 19.30
CA GLU A 231 -1.50 1.99 20.02
C GLU A 231 -1.92 0.90 19.03
N LEU A 232 -1.19 -0.22 19.03
CA LEU A 232 -1.51 -1.35 18.15
C LEU A 232 -2.89 -1.93 18.46
N ILE A 233 -3.72 -2.05 17.42
CA ILE A 233 -5.01 -2.71 17.50
C ILE A 233 -4.78 -4.22 17.41
N GLU A 234 -5.38 -4.97 18.34
CA GLU A 234 -5.35 -6.44 18.33
C GLU A 234 -5.73 -7.01 16.96
N PRO A 235 -4.96 -7.98 16.41
CA PRO A 235 -3.93 -8.80 17.08
C PRO A 235 -2.50 -8.22 17.05
N GLY A 236 -2.34 -6.91 16.82
CA GLY A 236 -1.03 -6.28 16.64
C GLY A 236 -0.45 -6.51 15.24
N VAL A 237 0.87 -6.68 15.15
CA VAL A 237 1.57 -6.97 13.89
C VAL A 237 1.66 -8.48 13.67
N VAL A 238 0.92 -8.98 12.68
CA VAL A 238 0.78 -10.41 12.33
C VAL A 238 0.99 -10.64 10.83
N TYR A 239 1.02 -11.90 10.36
CA TYR A 239 1.08 -12.13 8.91
C TYR A 239 -0.23 -11.73 8.23
N LEU A 240 -0.16 -11.37 6.93
CA LEU A 240 -1.29 -10.84 6.15
C LEU A 240 -2.63 -11.58 6.36
N PRO A 241 -2.71 -12.92 6.38
CA PRO A 241 -3.99 -13.62 6.55
C PRO A 241 -4.53 -13.56 7.99
N GLU A 242 -3.66 -13.39 8.98
CA GLU A 242 -3.98 -13.48 10.41
C GLU A 242 -4.62 -12.21 10.96
N TRP A 243 -4.43 -11.06 10.30
CA TRP A 243 -5.01 -9.82 10.76
C TRP A 243 -6.53 -9.83 10.53
N ARG A 244 -7.28 -10.10 11.60
CA ARG A 244 -8.76 -10.11 11.66
C ARG A 244 -9.42 -10.79 10.44
N PRO A 245 -9.14 -12.08 10.16
CA PRO A 245 -9.80 -12.79 9.07
C PRO A 245 -11.31 -12.85 9.27
N GLU A 246 -12.08 -12.72 8.19
CA GLU A 246 -13.56 -12.91 8.23
C GLU A 246 -13.95 -14.30 8.75
N ARG A 247 -13.09 -15.28 8.49
CA ARG A 247 -13.22 -16.68 8.88
C ARG A 247 -11.89 -17.18 9.41
N PRO A 248 -11.70 -17.36 10.73
CA PRO A 248 -10.43 -17.81 11.31
C PRO A 248 -9.87 -19.09 10.68
N GLU A 249 -10.75 -20.00 10.25
CA GLU A 249 -10.39 -21.24 9.56
C GLU A 249 -9.76 -21.04 8.16
N SER A 250 -9.87 -19.84 7.58
CA SER A 250 -9.33 -19.54 6.23
C SER A 250 -7.85 -19.14 6.21
N VAL A 251 -7.25 -18.84 7.37
CA VAL A 251 -5.84 -18.45 7.52
C VAL A 251 -4.90 -19.57 7.04
N GLY A 252 -5.31 -20.83 7.18
CA GLY A 252 -4.52 -22.00 6.88
C GLY A 252 -3.39 -22.24 7.90
N PRO A 253 -2.69 -23.38 7.82
CA PRO A 253 -1.69 -23.77 8.82
C PRO A 253 -0.34 -23.04 8.69
N HIS A 254 -0.10 -22.33 7.59
CA HIS A 254 1.18 -21.69 7.26
C HIS A 254 1.02 -20.22 6.82
N PRO A 255 0.45 -19.34 7.66
CA PRO A 255 0.28 -17.93 7.33
C PRO A 255 1.61 -17.21 7.09
N GLU A 256 2.70 -17.65 7.71
CA GLU A 256 4.05 -17.12 7.54
C GLU A 256 4.53 -17.18 6.09
N ARG A 257 4.04 -18.14 5.29
CA ARG A 257 4.39 -18.25 3.87
C ARG A 257 3.84 -17.11 3.02
N MET A 258 2.93 -16.29 3.55
CA MET A 258 2.49 -15.08 2.84
C MET A 258 3.47 -13.92 3.00
N THR A 259 4.47 -14.04 3.89
CA THR A 259 5.68 -13.18 3.99
C THR A 259 5.49 -11.67 4.02
N GLY A 260 4.27 -11.19 4.22
CA GLY A 260 3.96 -9.83 4.59
C GLY A 260 3.52 -9.79 6.03
N LEU A 261 4.05 -8.83 6.78
CA LEU A 261 3.55 -8.47 8.10
C LEU A 261 2.59 -7.29 7.95
N ALA A 262 1.55 -7.27 8.77
CA ALA A 262 0.50 -6.28 8.70
C ALA A 262 -0.02 -5.93 10.09
N GLY A 263 -0.37 -4.66 10.28
CA GLY A 263 -0.93 -4.15 11.51
C GLY A 263 -1.74 -2.88 11.29
N VAL A 264 -2.52 -2.53 12.31
CA VAL A 264 -3.21 -1.25 12.39
C VAL A 264 -2.91 -0.65 13.76
N GLY A 265 -2.49 0.60 13.80
CA GLY A 265 -2.23 1.36 15.02
C GLY A 265 -3.14 2.57 15.11
N ARG A 266 -3.65 2.88 16.29
CA ARG A 266 -4.43 4.08 16.56
C ARG A 266 -3.54 5.15 17.17
N LEU A 267 -3.66 6.38 16.69
CA LEU A 267 -3.02 7.54 17.30
C LEU A 267 -3.86 7.95 18.52
N PRO A 268 -3.27 8.02 19.74
CA PRO A 268 -3.98 8.44 20.95
C PRO A 268 -4.59 9.85 20.87
#